data_AF-A0A0K2J9E5-F1
#
_entry.id   AF-A0A0K2J9E5-F1
#
_cell.length_a   1.000
_cell.length_b   1.000
_cell.length_c   1.000
_cell.angle_alpha   90.00
_cell.angle_beta   90.00
_cell.angle_gamma   90.00
#
_symmetry.space_group_name_H-M   'P 1'
#
loop_
_entity.id
_entity.type
_entity.pdbx_description
1 polymer ?
#
loop_
_entity_poly.entity_id
_entity_poly.type
_entity_poly.pdbx_seq_one_letter_code
_entity_poly.pdbx_strand_id
1 'polypeptide(L)'
;MILKNYKYINLAYFARYLIFLVFILKPLLLKEGTFMIAVYTIISFFLIFATSACDTVIEKELIRRMSKIPVPKNKTFKWHKNSNVGYAFTDLSKGTIWICGTQTKFELHVYLLSEFKITESLGKIQFKKYLDTIRENELQEFVIYTL
;
A
#
# COMPACT_ATOMS: atom_id res chain seq x y z
N MET A 1 11.15 0.54 14.51
CA MET A 1 10.45 -0.72 14.90
C MET A 1 9.48 -1.11 13.79
N ILE A 2 9.45 -2.39 13.39
CA ILE A 2 8.54 -2.89 12.34
C ILE A 2 7.55 -3.87 13.00
N LEU A 3 6.26 -3.59 12.91
CA LEU A 3 5.19 -4.50 13.31
C LEU A 3 4.53 -5.13 12.09
N LYS A 4 4.51 -6.45 12.03
CA LYS A 4 3.88 -7.25 10.96
C LYS A 4 2.35 -7.34 11.07
N ASN A 5 1.69 -6.24 11.47
CA ASN A 5 0.32 -6.26 11.96
C ASN A 5 -0.75 -6.32 10.85
N TYR A 6 -0.40 -5.94 9.61
CA TYR A 6 -1.37 -5.88 8.49
C TYR A 6 -0.98 -6.75 7.29
N LYS A 7 -0.23 -7.84 7.54
CA LYS A 7 0.16 -8.82 6.51
C LYS A 7 -1.05 -9.41 5.74
N TYR A 8 -2.24 -9.46 6.37
CA TYR A 8 -3.48 -9.90 5.72
C TYR A 8 -3.95 -8.93 4.62
N ILE A 9 -3.69 -7.62 4.74
CA ILE A 9 -4.01 -6.63 3.70
C ILE A 9 -3.13 -6.89 2.48
N ASN A 10 -1.85 -7.20 2.70
CA ASN A 10 -0.95 -7.61 1.64
C ASN A 10 -1.41 -8.91 0.95
N LEU A 11 -1.90 -9.88 1.73
CA LEU A 11 -2.48 -11.11 1.19
C LEU A 11 -3.76 -10.84 0.37
N ALA A 12 -4.65 -9.96 0.85
CA ALA A 12 -5.85 -9.56 0.13
C ALA A 12 -5.51 -8.80 -1.17
N TYR A 13 -4.47 -7.97 -1.15
CA TYR A 13 -3.95 -7.32 -2.35
C TYR A 13 -3.41 -8.32 -3.36
N PHE A 14 -2.78 -9.41 -2.91
CA PHE A 14 -2.32 -10.49 -3.79
C PHE A 14 -3.49 -11.37 -4.29
N ALA A 15 -4.54 -11.55 -3.49
CA ALA A 15 -5.69 -12.39 -3.84
C ALA A 15 -6.41 -11.94 -5.13
N ARG A 16 -6.34 -10.65 -5.49
CA ARG A 16 -6.90 -10.17 -6.77
C ARG A 16 -6.27 -10.85 -8.00
N TYR A 17 -4.98 -11.17 -7.94
CA TYR A 17 -4.28 -11.90 -9.00
C TYR A 17 -4.72 -13.37 -9.06
N LEU A 18 -5.01 -13.98 -7.91
CA LEU A 18 -5.57 -15.34 -7.86
C LEU A 18 -6.97 -15.40 -8.45
N ILE A 19 -7.82 -14.40 -8.16
CA ILE A 19 -9.16 -14.29 -8.75
C ILE A 19 -9.03 -14.17 -10.28
N PHE A 20 -8.16 -13.27 -10.76
CA PHE A 20 -7.90 -13.11 -12.20
C PHE A 20 -7.44 -14.43 -12.86
N LEU A 21 -6.54 -15.15 -12.20
CA LEU A 21 -6.04 -16.44 -12.68
C LEU A 21 -7.15 -17.48 -12.80
N VAL A 22 -8.06 -17.57 -11.82
CA VAL A 22 -9.23 -18.47 -11.88
C VAL A 22 -10.14 -18.12 -13.07
N PHE A 23 -10.35 -16.83 -13.35
CA PHE A 23 -11.17 -16.39 -14.49
C PHE A 23 -10.58 -16.77 -15.85
N ILE A 24 -9.23 -16.83 -15.98
CA ILE A 24 -8.56 -17.28 -17.21
C ILE A 24 -8.51 -18.81 -17.31
N LEU A 25 -8.26 -19.50 -16.20
CA LEU A 25 -8.17 -20.97 -16.21
C LEU A 25 -9.50 -21.64 -16.54
N LYS A 26 -10.63 -21.08 -16.09
CA LYS A 26 -11.95 -21.66 -16.34
C LYS A 26 -12.23 -21.91 -17.83
N PRO A 27 -12.17 -20.92 -18.74
CA PRO A 27 -12.43 -21.13 -20.16
C PRO A 27 -11.34 -21.99 -20.84
N LEU A 28 -10.10 -21.97 -20.32
CA LEU A 28 -9.02 -22.85 -20.79
C LEU A 28 -9.31 -24.32 -20.49
N LEU A 29 -9.78 -24.63 -19.28
CA LEU A 29 -10.13 -25.99 -18.84
C LEU A 29 -11.39 -26.52 -19.52
N LEU A 30 -12.35 -25.65 -19.79
CA LEU A 30 -13.59 -25.99 -20.50
C LEU A 30 -13.40 -26.12 -22.02
N LYS A 31 -12.17 -25.93 -22.53
CA LYS A 31 -11.84 -25.92 -23.97
C LYS A 31 -12.76 -25.00 -24.76
N GLU A 32 -13.10 -23.85 -24.18
CA GLU A 32 -13.86 -22.83 -24.90
C GLU A 32 -13.01 -22.31 -26.08
N GLY A 33 -13.67 -21.89 -27.16
CA GLY A 33 -12.97 -21.37 -28.34
C GLY A 33 -12.06 -20.19 -27.98
N THR A 34 -10.96 -20.03 -28.72
CA THR A 34 -9.95 -18.98 -28.49
C THR A 34 -10.54 -17.57 -28.40
N PHE A 35 -11.62 -17.30 -29.14
CA PHE A 35 -12.37 -16.05 -29.05
C PHE A 35 -13.01 -15.82 -27.67
N MET A 36 -13.65 -16.83 -27.09
CA MET A 36 -14.28 -16.72 -25.77
C MET A 36 -13.24 -16.54 -24.67
N ILE A 37 -12.12 -17.26 -24.75
CA ILE A 37 -10.98 -17.08 -23.84
C ILE A 37 -10.48 -15.63 -23.88
N ALA A 38 -10.35 -15.05 -25.08
CA ALA A 38 -9.94 -13.65 -25.23
C ALA A 38 -10.94 -12.68 -24.58
N VAL A 39 -12.25 -12.88 -24.80
CA VAL A 39 -13.30 -12.05 -24.19
C VAL A 39 -13.27 -12.11 -22.66
N TYR A 40 -13.20 -13.32 -22.06
CA TYR A 40 -13.11 -13.48 -20.61
C TYR A 40 -11.85 -12.83 -20.03
N THR A 41 -10.72 -12.95 -20.73
CA THR A 41 -9.45 -12.33 -20.31
C THR A 41 -9.57 -10.81 -20.30
N ILE A 42 -10.14 -10.22 -21.36
CA ILE A 42 -10.32 -8.77 -21.47
C ILE A 42 -11.26 -8.26 -20.37
N ILE A 43 -12.44 -8.88 -20.19
CA ILE A 43 -13.42 -8.46 -19.19
C ILE A 43 -12.86 -8.57 -17.77
N SER A 44 -12.22 -9.70 -17.44
CA SER A 44 -11.62 -9.90 -16.11
C SER A 44 -10.47 -8.93 -15.86
N PHE A 45 -9.67 -8.60 -16.89
CA PHE A 45 -8.61 -7.59 -16.78
C PHE A 45 -9.18 -6.22 -16.43
N PHE A 46 -10.22 -5.77 -17.13
CA PHE A 46 -10.85 -4.48 -16.86
C PHE A 46 -11.47 -4.42 -15.46
N LEU A 47 -12.18 -5.47 -15.04
CA LEU A 47 -12.80 -5.51 -13.71
C LEU A 47 -11.76 -5.45 -12.58
N ILE A 48 -10.66 -6.20 -12.70
CA ILE A 48 -9.70 -6.38 -11.60
C ILE A 48 -8.61 -5.31 -11.59
N PHE A 49 -8.13 -4.88 -12.75
CA PHE A 49 -6.96 -4.00 -12.86
C PHE A 49 -7.27 -2.59 -13.35
N ALA A 50 -8.31 -2.40 -14.16
CA ALA A 50 -8.65 -1.06 -14.65
C ALA A 50 -9.49 -0.26 -13.65
N THR A 51 -10.10 -0.93 -12.66
CA THR A 51 -10.85 -0.25 -11.59
C THR A 51 -9.97 0.00 -10.37
N SER A 52 -10.12 1.18 -9.75
CA SER A 52 -9.50 1.48 -8.44
C SER A 52 -10.28 0.85 -7.27
N ALA A 53 -11.20 -0.08 -7.53
CA ALA A 53 -12.09 -0.66 -6.54
C ALA A 53 -11.33 -1.39 -5.44
N CYS A 54 -10.34 -2.23 -5.82
CA CYS A 54 -9.48 -2.92 -4.87
C CYS A 54 -8.69 -1.94 -3.99
N ASP A 55 -8.08 -0.94 -4.63
CA ASP A 55 -7.26 0.06 -3.96
C ASP A 55 -8.10 0.87 -2.95
N THR A 56 -9.34 1.20 -3.31
CA THR A 56 -10.31 1.90 -2.45
C THR A 56 -10.72 1.07 -1.23
N VAL A 57 -10.93 -0.24 -1.40
CA VAL A 57 -11.26 -1.14 -0.27
C VAL A 57 -10.08 -1.23 0.70
N ILE A 58 -8.87 -1.35 0.17
CA ILE A 58 -7.64 -1.39 0.96
C ILE A 58 -7.41 -0.07 1.69
N GLU A 59 -7.63 1.06 1.02
CA GLU A 59 -7.55 2.38 1.64
C GLU A 59 -8.48 2.50 2.84
N LYS A 60 -9.76 2.11 2.68
CA LYS A 60 -10.75 2.12 3.76
C LYS A 60 -10.33 1.25 4.94
N GLU A 61 -9.88 0.03 4.69
CA GLU A 61 -9.44 -0.89 5.74
C GLU A 61 -8.17 -0.39 6.44
N LEU A 62 -7.21 0.14 5.67
CA LEU A 62 -5.98 0.73 6.19
C LEU A 62 -6.29 1.92 7.11
N ILE A 63 -7.12 2.86 6.66
CA ILE A 63 -7.56 4.02 7.46
C ILE A 63 -8.26 3.54 8.73
N ARG A 64 -9.17 2.57 8.64
CA ARG A 64 -9.92 2.03 9.79
C ARG A 64 -9.01 1.41 10.84
N ARG A 65 -7.91 0.78 10.44
CA ARG A 65 -6.94 0.17 11.36
C ARG A 65 -6.00 1.21 11.96
N MET A 66 -5.44 2.08 11.13
CA MET A 66 -4.52 3.13 11.57
C MET A 66 -5.21 4.10 12.53
N SER A 67 -6.49 4.42 12.31
CA SER A 67 -7.27 5.29 13.20
C SER A 67 -7.46 4.69 14.60
N LYS A 68 -7.59 3.37 14.72
CA LYS A 68 -7.77 2.63 15.98
C LYS A 68 -6.50 2.49 16.82
N ILE A 69 -5.32 2.80 16.27
CA ILE A 69 -4.08 2.75 17.04
C ILE A 69 -4.18 3.77 18.19
N PRO A 70 -3.98 3.36 19.46
CA PRO A 70 -4.12 4.23 20.63
C PRO A 70 -2.86 5.10 20.82
N VAL A 71 -2.51 5.87 19.80
CA VAL A 71 -1.37 6.80 19.77
C VAL A 71 -1.88 8.17 19.32
N PRO A 72 -1.37 9.28 19.90
CA PRO A 72 -1.70 10.63 19.44
C PRO A 72 -1.36 10.81 17.95
N LYS A 73 -2.29 11.36 17.18
CA LYS A 73 -2.14 11.60 15.75
C LYS A 73 -2.12 13.11 15.52
N ASN A 74 -0.94 13.71 15.54
CA ASN A 74 -0.79 15.16 15.41
C ASN A 74 -0.98 15.63 13.97
N LYS A 75 -0.27 15.00 13.02
CA LYS A 75 -0.48 15.20 11.58
C LYS A 75 -0.74 13.86 10.94
N THR A 76 -1.77 13.78 10.10
CA THR A 76 -2.12 12.56 9.35
C THR A 76 -1.98 12.82 7.86
N PHE A 77 -1.38 11.87 7.16
CA PHE A 77 -1.20 11.87 5.73
C PHE A 77 -1.89 10.62 5.16
N LYS A 78 -2.73 10.82 4.16
CA LYS A 78 -3.41 9.75 3.43
C LYS A 78 -3.16 9.99 1.96
N TRP A 79 -2.80 8.95 1.22
CA TRP A 79 -2.60 9.08 -0.21
C TRP A 79 -3.11 7.85 -0.95
N HIS A 80 -3.59 8.12 -2.15
CA HIS A 80 -4.00 7.13 -3.13
C HIS A 80 -3.64 7.71 -4.50
N LYS A 81 -2.54 7.24 -5.09
CA LYS A 81 -2.08 7.70 -6.40
C LYS A 81 -1.41 6.56 -7.16
N ASN A 82 -1.87 6.25 -8.37
CA ASN A 82 -1.32 5.20 -9.24
C ASN A 82 -1.15 3.85 -8.51
N SER A 83 -2.22 3.39 -7.83
CA SER A 83 -2.20 2.17 -6.99
C SER A 83 -1.18 2.18 -5.84
N ASN A 84 -0.61 3.35 -5.50
CA ASN A 84 0.12 3.58 -4.27
C ASN A 84 -0.86 4.11 -3.22
N VAL A 85 -1.24 3.24 -2.29
CA VAL A 85 -2.13 3.56 -1.17
C VAL A 85 -1.33 3.53 0.11
N GLY A 86 -1.48 4.54 0.94
CA GLY A 86 -0.85 4.55 2.24
C GLY A 86 -1.42 5.55 3.22
N TYR A 87 -1.02 5.34 4.46
CA TYR A 87 -1.39 6.13 5.61
C TYR A 87 -0.14 6.35 6.45
N ALA A 88 0.13 7.61 6.78
CA ALA A 88 1.15 7.95 7.74
C ALA A 88 0.60 8.93 8.77
N PHE A 89 1.14 8.92 9.98
CA PHE A 89 0.89 9.97 10.95
C PHE A 89 2.10 10.23 11.82
N THR A 90 2.19 11.45 12.36
CA THR A 90 3.22 11.83 13.32
C THR A 90 2.66 11.80 14.74
N ASP A 91 3.48 11.28 15.65
CA ASP A 91 3.30 11.41 17.09
C ASP A 91 4.40 12.34 17.61
N LEU A 92 4.02 13.60 17.87
CA LEU A 92 4.94 14.62 18.37
C LEU A 92 5.42 14.33 19.80
N SER A 93 4.64 13.58 20.59
CA SER A 93 5.03 13.27 21.98
C SER A 93 6.28 12.40 22.04
N LYS A 94 6.49 11.57 21.02
CA LYS A 94 7.65 10.67 20.90
C LYS A 94 8.59 11.05 19.75
N GLY A 95 8.27 12.09 18.98
CA GLY A 95 9.00 12.44 17.77
C GLY A 95 9.05 11.32 16.74
N THR A 96 7.98 10.52 16.63
CA THR A 96 7.93 9.36 15.73
C THR A 96 6.99 9.58 14.55
N ILE A 97 7.31 8.93 13.43
CA ILE A 97 6.44 8.78 12.27
C ILE A 97 6.05 7.32 12.12
N TRP A 98 4.75 7.11 11.96
CA TRP A 98 4.13 5.81 11.77
C TRP A 98 3.66 5.75 10.33
N ILE A 99 4.12 4.74 9.58
CA ILE A 99 3.79 4.58 8.17
C ILE A 99 3.34 3.15 7.88
N CYS A 100 2.27 3.03 7.11
CA CYS A 100 1.79 1.76 6.58
C CYS A 100 1.15 1.98 5.21
N GLY A 101 1.50 1.16 4.23
CA GLY A 101 0.94 1.26 2.88
C GLY A 101 1.61 0.29 1.91
N THR A 102 1.37 0.48 0.61
CA THR A 102 1.95 -0.38 -0.42
C THR A 102 3.49 -0.36 -0.42
N GLN A 103 4.11 0.79 -0.15
CA GLN A 103 5.57 0.93 -0.03
C GLN A 103 6.18 0.11 1.12
N THR A 104 5.43 -0.09 2.21
CA THR A 104 5.84 -0.92 3.35
C THR A 104 5.31 -2.35 3.25
N LYS A 105 4.72 -2.75 2.12
CA LYS A 105 3.99 -4.02 1.97
C LYS A 105 2.92 -4.24 3.06
N PHE A 106 2.30 -3.15 3.51
CA PHE A 106 1.36 -3.11 4.62
C PHE A 106 1.94 -3.59 5.96
N GLU A 107 3.25 -3.56 6.14
CA GLU A 107 3.85 -3.63 7.46
C GLU A 107 3.80 -2.24 8.09
N LEU A 108 3.61 -2.19 9.42
CA LEU A 108 3.58 -0.94 10.17
C LEU A 108 5.01 -0.61 10.57
N HIS A 109 5.58 0.42 9.95
CA HIS A 109 6.91 0.90 10.30
C HIS A 109 6.77 2.12 11.19
N VAL A 110 7.53 2.11 12.28
CA VAL A 110 7.66 3.22 13.22
C VAL A 110 9.11 3.66 13.22
N TYR A 111 9.33 4.91 12.89
CA TYR A 111 10.67 5.50 12.84
C TYR A 111 10.71 6.82 13.62
N LEU A 112 11.91 7.22 14.05
CA LEU A 112 12.13 8.55 14.60
C LEU A 112 12.18 9.57 13.46
N LEU A 113 11.54 10.73 13.64
CA LEU A 113 11.57 11.81 12.66
C LEU A 113 12.99 12.32 12.40
N SER A 114 13.86 12.27 13.42
CA SER A 114 15.27 12.67 13.32
C SER A 114 16.12 11.76 12.42
N GLU A 115 15.65 10.56 12.08
CA GLU A 115 16.38 9.63 11.19
C GLU A 115 16.27 10.02 9.71
N PHE A 116 15.43 11.00 9.36
CA PHE A 116 15.16 11.35 7.96
C PHE A 116 15.56 12.76 7.61
N LYS A 117 16.15 12.89 6.43
CA LYS A 117 16.13 14.12 5.66
C LYS A 117 14.78 14.21 4.94
N ILE A 118 13.99 15.22 5.29
CA ILE A 118 12.68 15.48 4.69
C ILE A 118 12.88 16.49 3.55
N THR A 119 12.41 16.14 2.36
CA THR A 119 12.39 17.04 1.19
C THR A 119 10.98 17.15 0.68
N GLU A 120 10.46 18.38 0.65
CA GLU A 120 9.12 18.67 0.16
C GLU A 120 9.20 19.23 -1.26
N SER A 121 8.40 18.66 -2.14
CA SER A 121 8.27 19.08 -3.54
C SER A 121 6.79 19.11 -3.90
N LEU A 122 6.44 19.74 -5.02
CA LEU A 122 5.06 19.90 -5.45
C LEU A 122 4.33 18.54 -5.51
N GLY A 123 3.38 18.33 -4.59
CA GLY A 123 2.56 17.13 -4.46
C GLY A 123 3.29 15.87 -3.93
N LYS A 124 4.51 16.00 -3.38
CA LYS A 124 5.27 14.88 -2.81
C LYS A 124 6.15 15.31 -1.64
N ILE A 125 6.09 14.56 -0.53
CA ILE A 125 7.01 14.66 0.60
C ILE A 125 7.88 13.40 0.61
N GLN A 126 9.18 13.58 0.42
CA GLN A 126 10.16 12.51 0.38
C GLN A 126 10.91 12.46 1.73
N PHE A 127 11.00 11.26 2.30
CA PHE A 127 11.73 10.99 3.52
C PHE A 127 12.88 10.06 3.19
N LYS A 128 14.11 10.54 3.31
CA LYS A 128 15.32 9.77 3.02
C LYS A 128 16.12 9.56 4.30
N LYS A 129 16.42 8.30 4.65
CA LYS A 129 17.24 7.99 5.82
C LYS A 129 18.67 8.50 5.64
N TYR A 130 19.29 8.91 6.75
CA TYR A 130 20.74 9.13 6.77
C TYR A 130 21.47 7.77 6.62
N LEU A 131 22.47 7.71 5.73
CA LEU A 131 23.13 6.48 5.25
C LEU A 131 23.64 5.54 6.36
N ASP A 132 24.00 6.07 7.53
CA ASP A 132 24.65 5.31 8.61
C ASP A 132 23.68 4.48 9.49
N THR A 133 22.37 4.48 9.20
CA THR A 133 21.34 3.85 10.06
C THR A 133 20.54 2.73 9.40
N ILE A 134 20.95 2.26 8.21
CA ILE A 134 20.14 1.32 7.41
C ILE A 134 20.35 -0.12 7.90
N ARG A 135 19.29 -0.72 8.48
CA ARG A 135 19.21 -2.18 8.69
C ARG A 135 18.64 -2.84 7.44
N GLU A 136 19.02 -4.09 7.14
CA GLU A 136 18.67 -4.84 5.90
C GLU A 136 17.16 -4.90 5.55
N ASN A 137 16.26 -4.67 6.51
CA ASN A 137 14.80 -4.74 6.32
C ASN A 137 14.09 -3.37 6.44
N GLU A 138 14.83 -2.26 6.51
CA GLU A 138 14.26 -0.93 6.65
C GLU A 138 14.17 -0.18 5.32
N LEU A 139 13.13 0.65 5.19
CA LEU A 139 12.98 1.53 4.03
C LEU A 139 14.06 2.62 4.07
N GLN A 140 14.93 2.60 3.06
CA GLN A 140 15.94 3.64 2.85
C GLN A 140 15.29 4.99 2.48
N GLU A 141 14.17 4.93 1.78
CA GLU A 141 13.39 6.08 1.36
C GLU A 141 11.89 5.73 1.35
N PHE A 142 11.05 6.69 1.71
CA PHE A 142 9.62 6.61 1.46
C PHE A 142 9.05 7.94 1.00
N VAL A 143 7.99 7.88 0.19
CA VAL A 143 7.36 9.05 -0.41
C VAL A 143 5.89 9.12 -0.02
N ILE A 144 5.47 10.25 0.53
CA ILE A 144 4.06 10.59 0.74
C ILE A 144 3.63 11.45 -0.44
N TYR A 145 2.53 11.08 -1.10
CA TYR A 145 1.94 11.92 -2.14
C TYR A 145 0.91 12.86 -1.51
N THR A 146 1.17 14.16 -1.58
CA THR A 146 0.22 15.18 -1.18
C THR A 146 -0.61 15.57 -2.40
N LEU A 147 -1.94 15.57 -2.25
CA LEU A 147 -2.88 16.08 -3.25
C LEU A 147 -2.97 17.60 -3.14
#